data_AF-A0A6I6AK48-F1
#
_entry.id   AF-A0A6I6AK48-F1
#
_cell.length_a   1.000
_cell.length_b   1.000
_cell.length_c   1.000
_cell.angle_alpha   90.00
_cell.angle_beta   90.00
_cell.angle_gamma   90.00
#
_symmetry.space_group_name_H-M   'P 1'
#
loop_
_entity.id
_entity.type
_entity.pdbx_description
1 polymer ?
#
loop_
_entity_poly.entity_id
_entity_poly.type
_entity_poly.pdbx_seq_one_letter_code
_entity_poly.pdbx_strand_id
1 'polypeptide(L)'
;MDFTLTLMPLIPFLFFFAFLFLHARGINCPSCHRPMPVIQSPFNKTRRQWLVGGYRCPNCGCETDLKGRQVAARTLPEQGTLLHGMGLFVFCIVISLLLTCIPLMMLLMRN
;
A
#
# COMPACT_ATOMS: atom_id res chain seq x y z
N MET A 1 -32.18 1.28 -4.24
CA MET A 1 -30.89 1.47 -3.54
C MET A 1 -30.10 2.46 -4.36
N ASP A 2 -29.86 3.65 -3.83
CA ASP A 2 -29.15 4.71 -4.57
C ASP A 2 -27.72 4.25 -4.87
N PHE A 3 -27.31 4.34 -6.14
CA PHE A 3 -25.96 3.98 -6.61
C PHE A 3 -24.85 4.67 -5.81
N THR A 4 -25.14 5.85 -5.25
CA THR A 4 -24.24 6.60 -4.38
C THR A 4 -23.96 5.89 -3.06
N LEU A 5 -24.97 5.22 -2.46
CA LEU A 5 -24.82 4.48 -1.19
C LEU A 5 -23.98 3.21 -1.36
N THR A 6 -24.01 2.58 -2.54
CA THR A 6 -23.19 1.39 -2.82
C THR A 6 -21.74 1.74 -3.14
N LEU A 7 -21.46 2.93 -3.69
CA LEU A 7 -20.08 3.37 -3.98
C LEU A 7 -19.39 4.05 -2.80
N MET A 8 -20.13 4.66 -1.87
CA MET A 8 -19.58 5.39 -0.72
C MET A 8 -18.50 4.65 0.08
N PRO A 9 -18.63 3.33 0.34
CA PRO A 9 -17.63 2.56 1.08
C PRO A 9 -16.32 2.34 0.30
N LEU A 10 -16.29 2.59 -1.01
CA LEU A 10 -15.06 2.48 -1.82
C LEU A 10 -14.19 3.73 -1.70
N ILE A 11 -14.76 4.87 -1.32
CA ILE A 11 -14.05 6.16 -1.25
C ILE A 11 -12.81 6.11 -0.33
N PRO A 12 -12.87 5.54 0.90
CA PRO A 12 -11.70 5.45 1.77
C PRO A 12 -10.55 4.64 1.16
N PHE A 13 -10.88 3.57 0.40
CA PHE A 13 -9.88 2.75 -0.27
C PHE A 13 -9.27 3.45 -1.48
N LEU A 14 -10.09 4.13 -2.30
CA LEU A 14 -9.60 4.93 -3.42
C LEU A 14 -8.62 6.01 -2.93
N PHE A 15 -8.96 6.70 -1.84
CA PHE A 15 -8.07 7.68 -1.22
C PHE A 15 -6.78 7.04 -0.71
N PHE A 16 -6.88 5.90 -0.02
CA PHE A 16 -5.71 5.17 0.49
C PHE A 16 -4.75 4.75 -0.64
N PHE A 17 -5.26 4.15 -1.73
CA PHE A 17 -4.44 3.74 -2.87
C PHE A 17 -3.85 4.94 -3.62
N ALA A 18 -4.61 6.03 -3.78
CA ALA A 18 -4.10 7.27 -4.36
C ALA A 18 -2.97 7.86 -3.51
N PHE A 19 -3.14 7.89 -2.19
CA PHE A 19 -2.12 8.36 -1.25
C PHE A 19 -0.83 7.53 -1.35
N LEU A 20 -0.94 6.20 -1.39
CA LEU A 20 0.22 5.31 -1.58
C LEU A 20 0.92 5.56 -2.92
N PHE A 21 0.16 5.75 -4.00
CA PHE A 21 0.72 5.99 -5.32
C PHE A 21 1.44 7.34 -5.41
N LEU A 22 0.87 8.40 -4.85
CA LEU A 22 1.50 9.73 -4.82
C LEU A 22 2.77 9.78 -3.96
N HIS A 23 2.84 8.95 -2.91
CA HIS A 23 4.03 8.85 -2.07
C HIS A 23 5.09 7.87 -2.60
N ALA A 24 4.78 7.09 -3.64
CA ALA A 24 5.74 6.23 -4.29
C ALA A 24 6.74 7.07 -5.09
N ARG A 25 7.87 7.42 -4.47
CA ARG A 25 8.94 8.16 -5.15
C ARG A 25 9.73 7.24 -6.08
N GLY A 26 10.05 7.74 -7.26
CA GLY A 26 11.09 7.13 -8.10
C GLY A 26 12.45 7.30 -7.44
N ILE A 27 13.09 6.19 -7.09
CA ILE A 27 14.41 6.20 -6.44
C ILE A 27 15.45 5.69 -7.44
N ASN A 28 16.63 6.30 -7.47
CA ASN A 28 17.72 5.77 -8.27
C ASN A 28 18.37 4.58 -7.57
N CYS A 29 18.78 3.58 -8.33
CA CYS A 29 19.50 2.44 -7.79
C CYS A 29 20.84 2.90 -7.19
N PRO A 30 21.16 2.58 -5.93
CA PRO A 30 22.40 3.03 -5.29
C PRO A 30 23.67 2.42 -5.90
N SER A 31 23.55 1.30 -6.63
CA SER A 31 24.67 0.61 -7.25
C SER A 31 24.93 1.10 -8.68
N CYS A 32 23.92 1.06 -9.56
CA CYS A 32 24.09 1.42 -10.98
C CYS A 32 23.51 2.79 -11.36
N HIS A 33 22.97 3.54 -10.41
CA HIS A 33 22.46 4.91 -10.55
C HIS A 33 21.32 5.09 -11.58
N ARG A 34 20.78 3.99 -12.13
CA ARG A 34 19.61 4.03 -13.01
C ARG A 34 18.31 4.22 -12.22
N PRO A 35 17.30 4.87 -12.81
CA PRO A 35 15.99 5.03 -12.17
C PRO A 35 15.36 3.66 -11.92
N MET A 36 14.88 3.44 -10.68
CA MET A 36 14.10 2.24 -10.35
C MET A 36 12.65 2.41 -10.81
N PRO A 37 11.98 1.30 -11.19
CA PRO A 37 10.57 1.34 -11.53
C PRO A 37 9.73 1.66 -10.29
N VAL A 38 8.76 2.57 -10.43
CA VAL A 38 7.81 2.93 -9.37
C VAL A 38 6.92 1.74 -9.00
N ILE A 39 6.55 0.94 -10.00
CA ILE A 39 5.80 -0.31 -9.85
C ILE A 39 6.68 -1.46 -10.32
N GLN A 40 6.96 -2.40 -9.41
CA GLN A 40 7.66 -3.63 -9.75
C GLN A 40 6.70 -4.81 -9.82
N SER A 41 6.84 -5.62 -10.88
CA SER A 41 6.07 -6.85 -11.05
C SER A 41 6.22 -7.78 -9.82
N PRO A 42 5.10 -8.38 -9.34
CA PRO A 42 5.11 -9.31 -8.21
C PRO A 42 6.04 -10.52 -8.43
N PHE A 43 6.21 -10.94 -9.69
CA PHE A 43 7.06 -12.09 -10.03
C PHE A 43 8.57 -11.80 -9.92
N ASN A 44 8.96 -10.51 -9.94
CA ASN A 44 10.35 -10.10 -9.79
C ASN A 44 10.73 -9.78 -8.34
N LYS A 45 9.77 -9.82 -7.40
CA LYS A 45 10.01 -9.57 -5.99
C LYS A 45 10.51 -10.83 -5.29
N THR A 46 11.56 -10.68 -4.48
CA THR A 46 12.05 -11.76 -3.62
C THR A 46 11.13 -11.95 -2.41
N ARG A 47 11.19 -13.12 -1.76
CA ARG A 47 10.37 -13.42 -0.57
C ARG A 47 10.52 -12.36 0.53
N ARG A 48 11.73 -11.82 0.69
CA ARG A 48 11.99 -10.70 1.61
C ARG A 48 11.23 -9.45 1.19
N GLN A 49 11.26 -9.08 -0.09
CA GLN A 49 10.54 -7.90 -0.59
C GLN A 49 9.02 -8.04 -0.51
N TRP A 50 8.50 -9.26 -0.49
CA TRP A 50 7.09 -9.52 -0.18
C TRP A 50 6.73 -9.21 1.27
N LEU A 51 7.62 -9.50 2.22
CA LEU A 51 7.39 -9.19 3.64
C LEU A 51 7.69 -7.73 4.00
N VAL A 52 8.78 -7.19 3.45
CA VAL A 52 9.39 -5.93 3.91
C VAL A 52 9.09 -4.77 2.95
N GLY A 53 8.67 -5.07 1.72
CA GLY A 53 8.63 -4.09 0.64
C GLY A 53 10.02 -3.82 0.05
N GLY A 54 10.13 -2.72 -0.69
CA GLY A 54 11.33 -2.35 -1.42
C GLY A 54 11.32 -2.82 -2.88
N TYR A 55 12.47 -2.65 -3.53
CA TYR A 55 12.60 -2.78 -4.98
C TYR A 55 13.86 -3.57 -5.34
N ARG A 56 13.79 -4.35 -6.42
CA ARG A 56 14.95 -5.00 -7.04
C ARG A 56 15.25 -4.30 -8.35
N CYS A 57 16.48 -3.84 -8.53
CA CYS A 57 16.90 -3.20 -9.77
C CYS A 57 16.88 -4.23 -10.93
N PRO A 58 16.19 -3.95 -12.05
CA PRO A 58 16.18 -4.85 -13.21
C PRO A 58 17.52 -4.87 -13.96
N ASN A 59 18.37 -3.86 -13.77
CA ASN A 59 19.64 -3.72 -14.48
C ASN A 59 20.80 -4.46 -13.79
N CYS A 60 21.02 -4.21 -12.49
CA CYS A 60 22.12 -4.83 -11.74
C CYS A 60 21.68 -5.86 -10.69
N GLY A 61 20.37 -6.06 -10.50
CA GLY A 61 19.85 -7.02 -9.53
C GLY A 61 19.92 -6.59 -8.06
N CYS A 62 20.47 -5.40 -7.75
CA CYS A 62 20.55 -4.86 -6.40
C CYS A 62 19.17 -4.74 -5.74
N GLU A 63 19.04 -5.21 -4.51
CA GLU A 63 17.85 -5.00 -3.68
C GLU A 63 17.97 -3.70 -2.87
N THR A 64 16.87 -2.97 -2.78
CA THR A 64 16.72 -1.79 -1.92
C THR A 64 15.51 -1.92 -1.00
N ASP A 65 15.53 -1.17 0.10
CA ASP A 65 14.33 -0.93 0.91
C ASP A 65 13.37 0.08 0.21
N LEU A 66 12.26 0.41 0.87
CA LEU A 66 11.30 1.43 0.40
C LEU A 66 11.88 2.85 0.38
N LYS A 67 13.01 3.08 1.07
CA LYS A 67 13.73 4.36 1.11
C LYS A 67 14.86 4.43 0.06
N GLY A 68 15.04 3.37 -0.74
CA GLY A 68 16.06 3.31 -1.79
C GLY A 68 17.47 2.97 -1.31
N ARG A 69 17.64 2.57 -0.06
CA ARG A 69 18.94 2.17 0.48
C ARG A 69 19.24 0.74 0.09
N GLN A 70 20.48 0.46 -0.28
CA GLN A 70 20.91 -0.90 -0.57
C GLN A 70 20.78 -1.75 0.69
N VAL A 71 20.19 -2.93 0.52
CA VAL A 71 19.95 -3.86 1.62
C VAL A 71 20.56 -5.21 1.29
N ALA A 72 21.31 -5.76 2.24
CA ALA A 72 21.72 -7.16 2.14
C ALA A 72 20.48 -8.06 2.27
N ALA A 73 20.52 -9.21 1.59
CA ALA A 73 19.40 -10.16 1.53
C ALA A 73 18.91 -10.66 2.91
N ARG A 74 19.67 -10.44 3.99
CA ARG A 74 19.34 -10.84 5.38
C ARG A 74 18.93 -9.70 6.30
N THR A 75 18.77 -8.48 5.78
CA THR A 75 18.34 -7.33 6.62
C THR A 75 16.87 -7.45 7.00
N LEU A 76 16.58 -7.27 8.29
CA LEU A 76 15.23 -7.32 8.86
C LEU A 76 14.40 -6.08 8.48
N PRO A 77 13.05 -6.21 8.42
CA PRO A 77 12.16 -5.08 8.16
C PRO A 77 12.23 -3.99 9.24
N GLU A 78 12.12 -2.72 8.82
CA GLU A 78 11.73 -1.63 9.73
C GLU A 78 10.25 -1.82 10.14
N GLN A 79 10.03 -2.28 11.37
CA GLN A 79 8.71 -2.65 11.88
C GLN A 79 7.72 -1.46 11.93
N GLY A 80 8.22 -0.25 12.17
CA GLY A 80 7.38 0.94 12.36
C GLY A 80 6.57 1.36 11.13
N THR A 81 7.14 1.20 9.92
CA THR A 81 6.43 1.57 8.67
C THR A 81 5.34 0.56 8.33
N LEU A 82 5.59 -0.73 8.60
CA LEU A 82 4.63 -1.80 8.36
C LEU A 82 3.41 -1.64 9.29
N LEU A 83 3.64 -1.38 10.58
CA LEU A 83 2.58 -1.15 11.56
C LEU A 83 1.70 0.06 11.19
N HIS A 84 2.32 1.17 10.77
CA HIS A 84 1.57 2.35 10.30
C HIS A 84 0.69 2.03 9.09
N GLY A 85 1.21 1.31 8.10
CA GLY A 85 0.46 0.89 6.92
C GLY A 85 -0.74 0.01 7.28
N MET A 86 -0.54 -0.96 8.17
CA MET A 86 -1.64 -1.81 8.69
C MET A 86 -2.69 -1.00 9.45
N GLY A 87 -2.26 -0.06 10.29
CA GLY A 87 -3.17 0.81 11.04
C GLY A 87 -4.06 1.65 10.13
N LEU A 88 -3.48 2.28 9.10
CA LEU A 88 -4.23 3.06 8.10
C LEU A 88 -5.23 2.19 7.32
N PHE A 89 -4.84 0.96 6.97
CA PHE A 89 -5.73 0.04 6.26
C PHE A 89 -6.93 -0.40 7.12
N VAL A 90 -6.69 -0.74 8.39
CA VAL A 90 -7.77 -1.07 9.34
C VAL A 90 -8.71 0.12 9.53
N PHE A 91 -8.17 1.34 9.61
CA PHE A 91 -8.97 2.55 9.70
C PHE A 91 -9.90 2.74 8.49
N CYS A 92 -9.42 2.49 7.27
CA CYS A 92 -10.26 2.48 6.06
C CYS A 92 -11.41 1.45 6.14
N ILE A 93 -11.14 0.24 6.66
CA ILE A 93 -12.17 -0.78 6.85
C ILE A 93 -13.24 -0.30 7.83
N VAL A 94 -12.85 0.23 8.99
CA VAL A 94 -13.79 0.71 10.01
C VAL A 94 -14.68 1.81 9.46
N ILE A 95 -14.12 2.81 8.78
CA ILE A 95 -14.92 3.87 8.15
C ILE A 95 -15.88 3.27 7.13
N SER A 96 -15.41 2.38 6.27
CA SER A 96 -16.25 1.76 5.24
C SER A 96 -17.42 0.98 5.84
N LEU A 97 -17.20 0.28 6.95
CA LEU A 97 -18.25 -0.41 7.71
C LEU A 97 -19.24 0.57 8.34
N LEU A 98 -18.79 1.69 8.90
CA LEU A 98 -19.70 2.69 9.46
C LEU A 98 -20.59 3.30 8.35
N LEU A 99 -20.00 3.60 7.19
CA LEU A 99 -20.71 4.16 6.04
C LEU A 99 -21.75 3.19 5.46
N THR A 100 -21.59 1.87 5.62
CA THR A 100 -22.61 0.88 5.20
C THR A 100 -23.62 0.58 6.31
N CYS A 101 -23.17 0.36 7.54
CA CYS A 101 -24.02 -0.11 8.63
C CYS A 101 -24.98 0.97 9.12
N ILE A 102 -24.58 2.23 9.20
CA ILE A 102 -25.46 3.32 9.67
C ILE A 102 -26.71 3.48 8.77
N PRO A 103 -26.58 3.68 7.44
CA PRO A 103 -27.76 3.82 6.58
C PRO A 103 -28.58 2.54 6.52
N LEU A 104 -27.95 1.35 6.60
CA LEU A 104 -28.67 0.09 6.70
C LEU A 104 -29.55 0.03 7.96
N MET A 105 -28.99 0.39 9.12
CA MET A 105 -29.72 0.43 10.38
C MET A 105 -30.87 1.46 10.33
N MET A 106 -30.65 2.64 9.74
CA MET A 106 -31.70 3.63 9.56
C MET A 106 -32.84 3.13 8.66
N LEU A 107 -32.53 2.37 7.61
CA LEU A 107 -33.53 1.71 6.76
C LEU A 107 -34.32 0.66 7.53
N LEU A 108 -33.64 -0.19 8.31
CA LEU A 108 -34.27 -1.24 9.12
C LEU A 108 -35.15 -0.69 10.24
N MET A 109 -34.79 0.44 10.86
CA MET A 109 -35.60 1.08 11.90
C MET A 109 -36.82 1.84 11.34
N ARG A 110 -36.81 2.17 10.03
CA ARG A 110 -37.90 2.92 9.38
C ARG A 110 -39.00 2.00 8.85
N ASN A 111 -38.72 0.71 8.69
CA ASN A 111 -39.60 -0.30 8.11
C ASN A 111 -40.15 -1.24 9.18
#